data_AF-A0A7Y4U5P2-F1
#
_entry.id   AF-A0A7Y4U5P2-F1
#
_cell.length_a   1.000
_cell.length_b   1.000
_cell.length_c   1.000
_cell.angle_alpha   90.00
_cell.angle_beta   90.00
_cell.angle_gamma   90.00
#
_symmetry.space_group_name_H-M   'P 1'
#
loop_
_entity.id
_entity.type
_entity.pdbx_description
1 polymer ?
#
loop_
_entity_poly.entity_id
_entity_poly.type
_entity_poly.pdbx_seq_one_letter_code
_entity_poly.pdbx_strand_id
1 'polypeptide(L)'
;MKQPADVILSREDGEALLARLEANALTADDRCVLGKVLTFYFWLLFALREAKLSLRRLKTLVFGEKPKKREPLSSDETPSGGSAGGSGEPPQASPGVPAVAAPDAPEAKPRPPGHGRQGAEVYRAAQTVACRHEELAVGERCPACGRGTLYRLPPGIEMRLDGNALLSAVRYELEKLRCSACGQIFTAAVPAAAGEEKYSARARAV
;
A
#
# COMPACT_ATOMS: atom_id res chain seq x y z
N MET A 1 -12.86 21.38 2.81
CA MET A 1 -12.37 22.42 1.87
C MET A 1 -12.44 21.88 0.45
N LYS A 2 -12.78 22.72 -0.55
CA LYS A 2 -12.76 22.32 -1.97
C LYS A 2 -11.33 22.02 -2.40
N GLN A 3 -11.14 21.06 -3.30
CA GLN A 3 -9.83 20.71 -3.85
C GLN A 3 -9.26 21.94 -4.60
N PRO A 4 -8.09 22.46 -4.20
CA PRO A 4 -7.44 23.56 -4.90
C PRO A 4 -6.85 23.08 -6.24
N ALA A 5 -6.66 24.02 -7.15
CA ALA A 5 -6.01 23.77 -8.44
C ALA A 5 -4.57 23.26 -8.24
N ASP A 6 -4.12 22.37 -9.13
CA ASP A 6 -2.78 21.83 -9.09
C ASP A 6 -1.75 22.96 -9.23
N VAL A 7 -0.82 23.00 -8.29
CA VAL A 7 0.26 24.00 -8.25
C VAL A 7 1.52 23.32 -8.77
N ILE A 8 1.80 23.48 -10.06
CA ILE A 8 3.06 23.05 -10.66
C ILE A 8 4.04 24.21 -10.54
N LEU A 9 4.89 24.19 -9.50
CA LEU A 9 6.07 25.05 -9.45
C LEU A 9 7.30 24.21 -9.81
N SER A 10 8.11 24.73 -10.74
CA SER A 10 9.45 24.20 -10.95
C SER A 10 10.34 24.57 -9.75
N ARG A 11 11.40 23.79 -9.54
CA ARG A 11 12.35 24.04 -8.45
C ARG A 11 13.00 25.42 -8.56
N GLU A 12 13.37 25.81 -9.78
CA GLU A 12 14.04 27.08 -10.07
C GLU A 12 13.11 28.27 -9.83
N ASP A 13 11.83 28.16 -10.21
CA ASP A 13 10.83 29.20 -9.94
C ASP A 13 10.54 29.35 -8.44
N GLY A 14 10.56 28.24 -7.69
CA GLY A 14 10.40 28.24 -6.24
C GLY A 14 11.57 28.90 -5.53
N GLU A 15 12.81 28.60 -5.94
CA GLU A 15 14.02 29.22 -5.38
C GLU A 15 14.08 30.72 -5.69
N ALA A 16 13.72 31.13 -6.92
CA ALA A 16 13.65 32.55 -7.29
C ALA A 16 12.54 33.30 -6.54
N LEU A 17 11.38 32.66 -6.32
CA LEU A 17 10.29 33.21 -5.52
C LEU A 17 10.70 33.38 -4.04
N LEU A 18 11.43 32.41 -3.49
CA LEU A 18 11.93 32.46 -2.12
C LEU A 18 12.95 33.60 -1.94
N ALA A 19 13.88 33.77 -2.88
CA ALA A 19 14.83 34.86 -2.88
C ALA A 19 14.14 36.24 -2.95
N ARG A 20 13.09 36.39 -3.77
CA ARG A 20 12.29 37.62 -3.83
C ARG A 20 11.50 37.88 -2.55
N LEU A 21 11.02 36.82 -1.89
CA LEU A 21 10.33 36.89 -0.61
C LEU A 21 11.27 37.38 0.50
N GLU A 22 12.49 36.85 0.57
CA GLU A 22 13.53 37.28 1.52
C GLU A 22 13.97 38.73 1.28
N ALA A 23 14.05 39.15 0.02
CA ALA A 23 14.39 40.51 -0.37
C ALA A 23 13.22 41.52 -0.21
N ASN A 24 12.04 41.10 0.26
CA ASN A 24 10.80 41.90 0.34
C ASN A 24 10.36 42.52 -1.00
N ALA A 25 10.82 41.98 -2.13
CA ALA A 25 10.56 42.49 -3.48
C ALA A 25 9.49 41.65 -4.19
N LEU A 26 8.39 41.34 -3.49
CA LEU A 26 7.31 40.50 -4.00
C LEU A 26 6.48 41.22 -5.06
N THR A 27 6.41 40.64 -6.25
CA THR A 27 5.54 41.09 -7.34
C THR A 27 4.07 40.70 -7.08
N ALA A 28 3.14 41.26 -7.86
CA ALA A 28 1.72 40.90 -7.77
C ALA A 28 1.46 39.41 -8.10
N ASP A 29 2.20 38.88 -9.06
CA ASP A 29 2.13 37.47 -9.47
C ASP A 29 2.66 36.54 -8.38
N ASP A 30 3.76 36.90 -7.73
CA ASP A 30 4.33 36.16 -6.60
C ASP A 30 3.32 36.01 -5.45
N ARG A 31 2.55 37.06 -5.14
CA ARG A 31 1.50 37.02 -4.10
C ARG A 31 0.36 36.09 -4.47
N CYS A 32 -0.03 36.05 -5.75
CA CYS A 32 -1.04 35.11 -6.25
C CYS A 32 -0.55 33.66 -6.14
N VAL A 33 0.70 33.41 -6.50
CA VAL A 33 1.34 32.10 -6.38
C VAL A 33 1.43 31.66 -4.92
N LEU A 34 1.91 32.52 -4.02
CA LEU A 34 1.97 32.27 -2.58
C LEU A 34 0.60 31.94 -1.99
N GLY A 35 -0.45 32.68 -2.39
CA GLY A 35 -1.82 32.38 -1.97
C GLY A 35 -2.28 30.99 -2.39
N LYS A 36 -1.97 30.56 -3.62
CA LYS A 36 -2.28 29.21 -4.11
C LYS A 36 -1.49 28.13 -3.36
N VAL A 37 -0.19 28.36 -3.12
CA VAL A 37 0.69 27.44 -2.37
C VAL A 37 0.19 27.26 -0.93
N LEU A 38 -0.12 28.35 -0.23
CA LEU A 38 -0.63 28.30 1.14
C LEU A 38 -1.99 27.59 1.20
N THR A 39 -2.89 27.89 0.27
CA THR A 39 -4.20 27.22 0.18
C THR A 39 -4.03 25.71 -0.05
N PHE A 40 -3.12 25.33 -0.93
CA PHE A 40 -2.77 23.93 -1.18
C PHE A 40 -2.16 23.27 0.06
N TYR A 41 -1.24 23.93 0.76
CA TYR A 41 -0.63 23.44 2.01
C TYR A 41 -1.68 23.18 3.10
N PHE A 42 -2.57 24.13 3.37
CA PHE A 42 -3.64 23.95 4.36
C PHE A 42 -4.62 22.85 3.96
N TRP A 43 -4.99 22.77 2.68
CA TRP A 43 -5.84 21.69 2.18
C TRP A 43 -5.17 20.33 2.34
N LEU A 44 -3.87 20.23 2.02
CA LEU A 44 -3.10 18.98 2.12
C LEU A 44 -3.00 18.50 3.57
N LEU A 45 -2.67 19.38 4.50
CA LEU A 45 -2.63 19.07 5.93
C LEU A 45 -3.99 18.60 6.45
N PHE A 46 -5.06 19.30 6.06
CA PHE A 46 -6.42 18.92 6.43
C PHE A 46 -6.80 17.54 5.88
N ALA A 47 -6.52 17.30 4.60
CA ALA A 47 -6.87 16.05 3.94
C ALA A 47 -6.05 14.85 4.45
N LEU A 48 -4.80 15.06 4.88
CA LEU A 48 -3.98 14.07 5.57
C LEU A 48 -4.49 13.80 6.99
N ARG A 49 -4.85 14.85 7.75
CA ARG A 49 -5.35 14.72 9.13
C ARG A 49 -6.69 13.99 9.22
N GLU A 50 -7.58 14.21 8.25
CA GLU A 50 -8.85 13.49 8.18
C GLU A 50 -8.73 12.07 7.57
N ALA A 51 -7.51 11.61 7.26
CA ALA A 51 -7.22 10.32 6.60
C ALA A 51 -7.99 10.07 5.29
N LYS A 52 -8.54 11.13 4.66
CA LYS A 52 -9.37 11.04 3.45
C LYS A 52 -8.55 10.80 2.18
N LEU A 53 -7.22 10.87 2.26
CA LEU A 53 -6.33 10.66 1.13
C LEU A 53 -5.42 9.45 1.37
N SER A 54 -5.48 8.48 0.45
CA SER A 54 -4.51 7.38 0.41
C SER A 54 -3.15 7.86 -0.11
N LEU A 55 -2.07 7.24 0.35
CA LEU A 55 -0.70 7.56 -0.11
C LEU A 55 -0.54 7.45 -1.63
N ARG A 56 -1.33 6.57 -2.28
CA ARG A 56 -1.36 6.44 -3.75
C ARG A 56 -1.94 7.70 -4.41
N ARG A 57 -3.05 8.23 -3.90
CA ARG A 57 -3.67 9.47 -4.39
C ARG A 57 -2.77 10.68 -4.17
N LEU A 58 -2.12 10.77 -3.01
CA LEU A 58 -1.15 11.82 -2.71
C LEU A 58 -0.01 11.83 -3.73
N LYS A 59 0.54 10.66 -4.04
CA LYS A 59 1.62 10.52 -5.01
C LYS A 59 1.22 10.99 -6.40
N THR A 60 0.01 10.67 -6.84
CA THR A 60 -0.53 11.13 -8.13
C THR A 60 -0.74 12.65 -8.17
N LEU A 61 -1.22 13.24 -7.07
CA LEU A 61 -1.44 14.69 -6.96
C LEU A 61 -0.14 15.50 -6.93
N VAL A 62 0.88 15.00 -6.22
CA VAL A 62 2.14 15.74 -6.03
C VAL A 62 3.10 15.55 -7.21
N PHE A 63 3.13 14.37 -7.82
CA PHE A 63 4.10 14.03 -8.85
C PHE A 63 3.49 13.86 -10.24
N GLY A 64 2.18 14.06 -10.38
CA GLY A 64 1.43 13.78 -11.61
C GLY A 64 1.22 12.29 -11.85
N GLU A 65 0.33 11.95 -12.78
CA GLU A 65 0.20 10.58 -13.28
C GLU A 65 1.44 10.20 -14.09
N LYS A 66 2.06 9.07 -13.74
CA LYS A 66 3.07 8.45 -14.62
C LYS A 66 2.41 8.17 -15.97
N PRO A 67 3.05 8.48 -17.11
CA PRO A 67 2.48 8.20 -18.42
C PRO A 67 2.18 6.70 -18.53
N LYS A 68 0.90 6.36 -18.74
CA LYS A 68 0.50 5.00 -19.07
C LYS A 68 1.17 4.62 -20.40
N LYS A 69 1.96 3.55 -20.38
CA LYS A 69 2.43 2.87 -21.59
C LYS A 69 1.17 2.48 -22.37
N ARG A 70 0.96 3.09 -23.54
CA ARG A 70 -0.15 2.77 -24.44
C ARG A 70 0.04 1.32 -24.90
N GLU A 71 -0.93 0.46 -24.62
CA GLU A 71 -1.06 -0.82 -25.30
C GLU A 71 -1.54 -0.57 -26.73
N PRO A 72 -0.96 -1.23 -27.74
CA PRO A 72 -1.44 -1.09 -29.11
C PRO A 72 -2.80 -1.76 -29.27
N LEU A 73 -3.71 -1.01 -29.89
CA LEU A 73 -5.02 -1.43 -30.34
C LEU A 73 -4.90 -2.68 -31.23
N SER A 74 -5.55 -3.77 -30.85
CA SER A 74 -5.97 -4.81 -31.80
C SER A 74 -7.44 -4.58 -32.14
N SER A 75 -7.65 -4.12 -33.37
CA SER A 75 -8.91 -4.20 -34.09
C SER A 75 -9.36 -5.66 -34.23
N ASP A 76 -10.61 -5.95 -33.91
CA ASP A 76 -11.45 -6.72 -34.83
C ASP A 76 -12.93 -6.53 -34.47
N GLU A 77 -13.69 -6.09 -35.48
CA GLU A 77 -15.14 -5.90 -35.43
C GLU A 77 -15.83 -7.03 -36.21
N THR A 78 -16.69 -7.77 -35.48
CA THR A 78 -17.97 -8.40 -35.87
C THR A 78 -17.98 -9.69 -36.73
N PRO A 79 -18.99 -10.59 -36.54
CA PRO A 79 -20.39 -10.29 -36.87
C PRO A 79 -21.47 -10.68 -35.83
N SER A 80 -22.42 -9.75 -35.68
CA SER A 80 -23.88 -9.88 -35.77
C SER A 80 -24.62 -11.10 -35.19
N GLY A 81 -25.63 -10.82 -34.34
CA GLY A 81 -26.82 -11.67 -34.22
C GLY A 81 -27.71 -11.37 -33.01
N GLY A 82 -28.87 -10.72 -33.23
CA GLY A 82 -30.11 -11.11 -32.53
C GLY A 82 -30.73 -10.18 -31.47
N SER A 83 -31.36 -9.10 -31.95
CA SER A 83 -32.69 -8.55 -31.59
C SER A 83 -33.40 -8.90 -30.26
N ALA A 84 -33.90 -7.86 -29.58
CA ALA A 84 -35.33 -7.60 -29.28
C ALA A 84 -35.72 -7.33 -27.80
N GLY A 85 -36.30 -6.13 -27.58
CA GLY A 85 -37.34 -5.80 -26.59
C GLY A 85 -36.85 -5.60 -25.14
N GLY A 86 -36.94 -4.45 -24.48
CA GLY A 86 -37.93 -3.38 -24.58
C GLY A 86 -38.85 -3.43 -23.35
N SER A 87 -38.68 -2.48 -22.41
CA SER A 87 -39.76 -1.71 -21.74
C SER A 87 -39.36 -1.19 -20.34
N GLY A 88 -39.51 0.14 -20.16
CA GLY A 88 -40.26 0.72 -19.04
C GLY A 88 -39.55 0.97 -17.71
N GLU A 89 -39.05 2.20 -17.54
CA GLU A 89 -38.83 2.87 -16.25
C GLU A 89 -40.05 3.80 -15.93
N PRO A 90 -40.10 4.56 -14.82
CA PRO A 90 -40.43 4.29 -13.39
C PRO A 90 -41.76 4.99 -12.96
N PRO A 91 -42.04 5.33 -11.67
CA PRO A 91 -41.44 6.53 -11.03
C PRO A 91 -41.18 6.48 -9.49
N GLN A 92 -40.13 7.23 -9.09
CA GLN A 92 -39.96 8.22 -7.99
C GLN A 92 -40.99 8.27 -6.83
N ALA A 93 -40.70 8.62 -5.56
CA ALA A 93 -39.85 9.65 -4.96
C ALA A 93 -39.78 9.51 -3.40
N SER A 94 -38.72 10.08 -2.79
CA SER A 94 -38.39 10.22 -1.34
C SER A 94 -39.29 11.23 -0.57
N PRO A 95 -39.01 11.77 0.65
CA PRO A 95 -37.95 11.54 1.68
C PRO A 95 -38.42 11.60 3.18
N GLY A 96 -37.51 11.34 4.16
CA GLY A 96 -37.70 11.77 5.56
C GLY A 96 -36.73 11.17 6.60
N VAL A 97 -35.83 11.99 7.14
CA VAL A 97 -34.93 11.80 8.33
C VAL A 97 -35.52 12.58 9.54
N PRO A 98 -35.08 12.50 10.83
CA PRO A 98 -33.72 12.18 11.34
C PRO A 98 -33.58 11.46 12.73
N ALA A 99 -32.31 11.29 13.17
CA ALA A 99 -31.79 11.35 14.56
C ALA A 99 -31.90 10.07 15.44
N VAL A 100 -30.96 9.57 16.28
CA VAL A 100 -29.59 9.89 16.78
C VAL A 100 -29.04 8.57 17.37
N ALA A 101 -27.73 8.26 17.23
CA ALA A 101 -26.94 7.52 18.25
C ALA A 101 -25.42 7.55 17.95
N ALA A 102 -24.63 7.45 19.02
CA ALA A 102 -23.20 7.75 19.18
C ALA A 102 -22.22 6.70 18.55
N PRO A 103 -20.88 6.89 18.61
CA PRO A 103 -19.92 6.22 17.73
C PRO A 103 -19.46 4.87 18.27
N ASP A 104 -19.74 3.79 17.53
CA ASP A 104 -19.13 2.49 17.77
C ASP A 104 -17.87 2.31 16.93
N ALA A 105 -16.85 1.74 17.57
CA ALA A 105 -15.60 1.30 16.97
C ALA A 105 -15.86 0.43 15.73
N PRO A 106 -14.97 0.41 14.73
CA PRO A 106 -15.17 -0.46 13.58
C PRO A 106 -15.03 -1.92 14.02
N GLU A 107 -16.15 -2.56 14.32
CA GLU A 107 -16.28 -4.01 14.41
C GLU A 107 -15.75 -4.61 13.11
N ALA A 108 -14.66 -5.36 13.25
CA ALA A 108 -14.10 -6.12 12.14
C ALA A 108 -15.16 -7.13 11.69
N LYS A 109 -15.74 -6.90 10.51
CA LYS A 109 -16.69 -7.83 9.89
C LYS A 109 -16.11 -9.25 9.93
N PRO A 110 -16.89 -10.26 10.40
CA PRO A 110 -16.42 -11.63 10.40
C PRO A 110 -16.05 -12.02 8.97
N ARG A 111 -14.82 -12.52 8.81
CA ARG A 111 -14.35 -12.99 7.51
C ARG A 111 -15.29 -14.12 7.05
N PRO A 112 -15.72 -14.14 5.78
CA PRO A 112 -16.55 -15.22 5.27
C PRO A 112 -15.87 -16.56 5.54
N PRO A 113 -16.62 -17.65 5.78
CA PRO A 113 -16.08 -18.97 6.10
C PRO A 113 -15.22 -19.50 4.95
N GLY A 114 -13.92 -19.19 5.01
CA GLY A 114 -12.92 -19.66 4.08
C GLY A 114 -12.53 -21.08 4.45
N HIS A 115 -12.87 -22.04 3.58
CA HIS A 115 -12.46 -23.43 3.75
C HIS A 115 -10.94 -23.52 3.50
N GLY A 116 -10.17 -23.68 4.58
CA GLY A 116 -8.77 -24.12 4.51
C GLY A 116 -7.65 -23.08 4.58
N ARG A 117 -7.91 -21.76 4.54
CA ARG A 117 -6.84 -20.73 4.62
C ARG A 117 -6.68 -20.16 6.02
N GLN A 118 -6.18 -20.96 6.95
CA GLN A 118 -5.82 -20.48 8.29
C GLN A 118 -4.50 -19.69 8.23
N GLY A 119 -4.47 -18.55 8.92
CA GLY A 119 -3.25 -17.75 9.12
C GLY A 119 -2.28 -18.44 10.09
N ALA A 120 -1.03 -17.98 10.14
CA ALA A 120 0.00 -18.55 11.01
C ALA A 120 -0.42 -18.58 12.50
N GLU A 121 -1.18 -17.57 12.94
CA GLU A 121 -1.67 -17.42 14.31
C GLU A 121 -2.57 -18.54 14.82
N VAL A 122 -3.17 -19.33 13.92
CA VAL A 122 -4.00 -20.49 14.31
C VAL A 122 -3.11 -21.68 14.71
N TYR A 123 -1.90 -21.75 14.17
CA TYR A 123 -0.95 -22.84 14.38
C TYR A 123 0.03 -22.53 15.51
N ARG A 124 -0.46 -22.08 16.68
CA ARG A 124 0.42 -21.70 17.80
C ARG A 124 1.26 -22.85 18.34
N ALA A 125 0.76 -24.08 18.22
CA ALA A 125 1.45 -25.29 18.65
C ALA A 125 2.45 -25.83 17.59
N ALA A 126 2.59 -25.15 16.44
CA ALA A 126 3.55 -25.54 15.42
C ALA A 126 4.99 -25.39 15.92
N GLN A 127 5.86 -26.29 15.48
CA GLN A 127 7.29 -26.17 15.72
C GLN A 127 7.80 -24.86 15.11
N THR A 128 8.51 -24.05 15.90
CA THR A 128 9.06 -22.78 15.42
C THR A 128 10.55 -22.94 15.09
N VAL A 129 10.95 -22.53 13.89
CA VAL A 129 12.32 -22.54 13.39
C VAL A 129 12.75 -21.10 13.09
N ALA A 130 13.77 -20.61 13.79
CA ALA A 130 14.32 -19.28 13.55
C ALA A 130 15.34 -19.32 12.41
N CYS A 131 15.06 -18.61 11.31
CA CYS A 131 15.93 -18.50 10.16
C CYS A 131 16.67 -17.16 10.23
N ARG A 132 17.93 -17.20 10.62
CA ARG A 132 18.81 -16.03 10.68
C ARG A 132 19.52 -15.83 9.36
N HIS A 133 19.98 -14.61 9.12
CA HIS A 133 20.90 -14.36 8.01
C HIS A 133 22.24 -15.05 8.29
N GLU A 134 22.80 -15.72 7.29
CA GLU A 134 24.14 -16.33 7.37
C GLU A 134 25.24 -15.30 7.13
N GLU A 135 24.99 -14.35 6.23
CA GLU A 135 26.00 -13.39 5.75
C GLU A 135 25.83 -11.97 6.31
N LEU A 136 24.69 -11.66 6.95
CA LEU A 136 24.35 -10.30 7.37
C LEU A 136 23.96 -10.25 8.84
N ALA A 137 24.51 -9.27 9.57
CA ALA A 137 24.21 -9.06 10.99
C ALA A 137 23.72 -7.65 11.30
N VAL A 138 23.07 -7.51 12.45
CA VAL A 138 22.69 -6.20 12.99
C VAL A 138 23.96 -5.37 13.26
N GLY A 139 23.94 -4.10 12.87
CA GLY A 139 25.06 -3.17 13.02
C GLY A 139 26.01 -3.13 11.82
N GLU A 140 25.95 -4.09 10.91
CA GLU A 140 26.79 -4.10 9.71
C GLU A 140 26.40 -3.02 8.71
N ARG A 141 27.36 -2.68 7.83
CA ARG A 141 27.11 -1.74 6.73
C ARG A 141 26.19 -2.37 5.70
N CYS A 142 25.23 -1.59 5.23
CA CYS A 142 24.28 -2.06 4.24
C CYS A 142 24.97 -2.42 2.92
N PRO A 143 24.87 -3.67 2.43
CA PRO A 143 25.53 -4.08 1.19
C PRO A 143 24.94 -3.41 -0.06
N ALA A 144 23.68 -2.94 0.00
CA ALA A 144 23.02 -2.30 -1.13
C ALA A 144 23.45 -0.83 -1.36
N CYS A 145 23.85 -0.10 -0.30
CA CYS A 145 24.16 1.32 -0.42
C CYS A 145 25.48 1.76 0.22
N GLY A 146 26.13 0.91 1.02
CA GLY A 146 27.39 1.17 1.73
C GLY A 146 27.33 2.25 2.82
N ARG A 147 26.24 3.01 2.93
CA ARG A 147 26.14 4.20 3.82
C ARG A 147 25.51 3.88 5.17
N GLY A 148 24.34 3.23 5.16
CA GLY A 148 23.58 2.95 6.38
C GLY A 148 24.07 1.71 7.13
N THR A 149 23.57 1.55 8.35
CA THR A 149 23.73 0.34 9.17
C THR A 149 22.44 -0.48 9.17
N LEU A 150 22.58 -1.80 9.33
CA LEU A 150 21.46 -2.74 9.40
C LEU A 150 20.88 -2.80 10.82
N TYR A 151 19.55 -2.75 10.93
CA TYR A 151 18.84 -2.97 12.20
C TYR A 151 17.71 -3.98 12.04
N ARG A 152 17.37 -4.64 13.14
CA ARG A 152 16.34 -5.69 13.18
C ARG A 152 14.94 -5.10 13.01
N LEU A 153 14.15 -5.74 12.15
CA LEU A 153 12.70 -5.58 12.04
C LEU A 153 11.99 -6.80 12.66
N PRO A 154 10.68 -6.72 12.94
CA PRO A 154 9.89 -7.90 13.26
C PRO A 154 10.07 -8.98 12.18
N PRO A 155 10.27 -10.25 12.57
CA PRO A 155 10.55 -11.32 11.62
C PRO A 155 9.37 -11.54 10.66
N GLY A 156 9.69 -12.01 9.46
CA GLY A 156 8.68 -12.59 8.57
C GLY A 156 8.22 -13.93 9.12
N ILE A 157 6.93 -14.24 8.99
CA ILE A 157 6.40 -15.55 9.38
C ILE A 157 5.99 -16.28 8.11
N GLU A 158 6.52 -17.48 7.95
CA GLU A 158 6.18 -18.37 6.84
C GLU A 158 5.83 -19.76 7.37
N MET A 159 4.71 -20.31 6.93
CA MET A 159 4.22 -21.61 7.39
C MET A 159 4.47 -22.67 6.34
N ARG A 160 4.86 -23.86 6.78
CA ARG A 160 4.86 -25.08 5.97
C ARG A 160 4.06 -26.16 6.67
N LEU A 161 3.15 -26.77 5.94
CA LEU A 161 2.34 -27.89 6.39
C LEU A 161 2.73 -29.12 5.59
N ASP A 162 3.03 -30.19 6.32
CA ASP A 162 3.38 -31.48 5.74
C ASP A 162 2.45 -32.58 6.24
N GLY A 163 2.11 -33.50 5.35
CA GLY A 163 1.26 -34.64 5.63
C GLY A 163 2.10 -35.84 6.01
N ASN A 164 2.04 -36.22 7.29
CA ASN A 164 2.50 -37.51 7.77
C ASN A 164 1.26 -38.34 8.16
N ALA A 165 1.34 -39.22 9.18
CA ALA A 165 0.17 -39.91 9.72
C ALA A 165 -0.94 -38.94 10.21
N LEU A 166 -0.53 -37.72 10.62
CA LEU A 166 -1.38 -36.56 10.86
C LEU A 166 -0.74 -35.34 10.17
N LEU A 167 -1.50 -34.24 10.03
CA LEU A 167 -0.96 -32.97 9.56
C LEU A 167 0.01 -32.39 10.59
N SER A 168 1.20 -32.03 10.11
CA SER A 168 2.23 -31.34 10.87
C SER A 168 2.43 -29.93 10.31
N ALA A 169 2.72 -28.96 11.16
CA ALA A 169 2.97 -27.59 10.78
C ALA A 169 4.29 -27.09 11.39
N VAL A 170 5.08 -26.41 10.57
CA VAL A 170 6.31 -25.74 10.96
C VAL A 170 6.17 -24.25 10.66
N ARG A 171 6.52 -23.43 11.64
CA ARG A 171 6.53 -21.97 11.60
C ARG A 171 7.97 -21.49 11.44
N TYR A 172 8.29 -20.92 10.28
CA TYR A 172 9.59 -20.33 10.01
C TYR A 172 9.55 -18.83 10.33
N GLU A 173 10.41 -18.40 11.25
CA GLU A 173 10.62 -17.00 11.60
C GLU A 173 11.84 -16.48 10.85
N LEU A 174 11.59 -15.76 9.75
CA LEU A 174 12.63 -15.21 8.88
C LEU A 174 13.12 -13.87 9.42
N GLU A 175 14.39 -13.78 9.77
CA GLU A 175 14.99 -12.54 10.23
C GLU A 175 14.92 -11.47 9.14
N LYS A 176 14.49 -10.27 9.53
CA LYS A 176 14.43 -9.10 8.65
C LYS A 176 15.35 -8.01 9.15
N LEU A 177 16.23 -7.54 8.28
CA LEU A 177 17.14 -6.43 8.54
C LEU A 177 16.79 -5.27 7.62
N ARG A 178 16.67 -4.06 8.15
CA ARG A 178 16.43 -2.84 7.36
C ARG A 178 17.62 -1.90 7.46
N CYS A 179 17.96 -1.26 6.35
CA CYS A 179 19.00 -0.23 6.32
C CYS A 179 18.48 1.13 6.83
N SER A 180 19.30 1.85 7.59
CA SER A 180 18.98 3.21 8.09
C SER A 180 19.02 4.31 7.03
N ALA A 181 19.82 4.14 5.99
CA ALA A 181 19.96 5.15 4.93
C ALA A 181 19.00 4.94 3.76
N CYS A 182 19.06 3.79 3.09
CA CYS A 182 18.27 3.53 1.88
C CYS A 182 16.93 2.83 2.16
N GLY A 183 16.72 2.31 3.38
CA GLY A 183 15.51 1.60 3.74
C GLY A 183 15.36 0.19 3.14
N GLN A 184 16.37 -0.33 2.42
CA GLN A 184 16.36 -1.69 1.88
C GLN A 184 16.15 -2.72 2.98
N ILE A 185 15.31 -3.73 2.72
CA ILE A 185 15.02 -4.82 3.65
C ILE A 185 15.63 -6.12 3.12
N PHE A 186 16.44 -6.77 3.95
CA PHE A 186 17.03 -8.09 3.72
C PHE A 186 16.26 -9.10 4.56
N THR A 187 15.69 -10.13 3.92
CA THR A 187 14.94 -11.20 4.60
C THR A 187 15.74 -12.48 4.51
N ALA A 188 15.89 -13.20 5.63
CA ALA A 188 16.60 -14.45 5.67
C ALA A 188 15.89 -15.50 4.81
N ALA A 189 16.67 -16.41 4.20
CA ALA A 189 16.12 -17.47 3.39
C ALA A 189 15.42 -18.53 4.25
N VAL A 190 14.38 -19.14 3.69
CA VAL A 190 13.78 -20.35 4.25
C VAL A 190 14.76 -21.52 3.99
N PRO A 191 14.99 -22.43 4.94
CA PRO A 191 15.83 -23.60 4.72
C PRO A 191 15.34 -24.43 3.53
N ALA A 192 16.26 -24.95 2.71
CA ALA A 192 15.91 -25.72 1.51
C ALA A 192 15.02 -26.94 1.81
N ALA A 193 15.18 -27.55 2.99
CA ALA A 193 14.37 -28.68 3.45
C ALA A 193 12.87 -28.34 3.63
N ALA A 194 12.51 -27.05 3.71
CA ALA A 194 11.14 -26.60 3.95
C ALA A 194 10.25 -26.61 2.70
N GLY A 195 10.84 -26.66 1.50
CA GLY A 195 10.12 -26.52 0.23
C GLY A 195 9.52 -25.12 0.00
N GLU A 196 8.92 -24.94 -1.17
CA GLU A 196 8.38 -23.63 -1.62
C GLU A 196 6.89 -23.46 -1.30
N GLU A 197 6.13 -24.56 -1.26
CA GLU A 197 4.68 -24.51 -1.08
C GLU A 197 4.27 -24.53 0.40
N LYS A 198 3.20 -23.80 0.75
CA LYS A 198 2.63 -23.83 2.10
C LYS A 198 2.09 -25.22 2.49
N TYR A 199 1.56 -26.00 1.54
CA TYR A 199 1.05 -27.35 1.78
C TYR A 199 1.79 -28.31 0.86
N SER A 200 2.47 -29.30 1.44
CA SER A 200 3.11 -30.36 0.67
C SER A 200 2.08 -31.21 -0.08
N ALA A 201 2.51 -31.95 -1.10
CA ALA A 201 1.65 -32.91 -1.79
C ALA A 201 1.04 -33.94 -0.83
N ARG A 202 1.80 -34.34 0.21
CA ARG A 202 1.31 -35.25 1.25
C ARG A 202 0.26 -34.60 2.14
N ALA A 203 0.43 -33.32 2.49
CA ALA A 203 -0.55 -32.57 3.27
C ALA A 203 -1.90 -32.43 2.55
N ARG A 204 -1.90 -32.48 1.22
CA ARG A 204 -3.13 -32.44 0.40
C ARG A 204 -3.83 -33.80 0.27
N ALA A 205 -3.14 -34.88 0.63
CA ALA A 205 -3.64 -36.25 0.52
C ALA A 205 -4.23 -36.78 1.84
N VAL A 206 -4.12 -36.00 2.93
CA VAL A 206 -4.71 -36.24 4.26
C VAL A 206 -6.06 -35.54 4.33
#